data_AF-A0A5M3ZBJ5-F1
#
_entry.id   AF-A0A5M3ZBJ5-F1
#
_cell.length_a   1.000
_cell.length_b   1.000
_cell.length_c   1.000
_cell.angle_alpha   90.00
_cell.angle_beta   90.00
_cell.angle_gamma   90.00
#
_symmetry.space_group_name_H-M   'P 1'
#
loop_
_entity.id
_entity.type
_entity.pdbx_description
1 polymer ?
#
loop_
_entity_poly.entity_id
_entity_poly.type
_entity_poly.pdbx_seq_one_letter_code
_entity_poly.pdbx_strand_id
1 'polypeptide(L)'
;MRHAPILDHTGDIASREDSFMLNSGTAGAALRPQAEMEPHLPDEAAEIPDNPLVPEGTMSIHYHDTTRVAPQMTDSLPLPMNNDNPRPRRQRRGSDSSANDYWVYPMPPPPPPKARPKPLEAISSHQDLICSSPTKDRFVTLVQFINEAYITSHPATPTDFRHWFPLLASARTECWYAFVSDEARPHPADCSLQRPPEPALRVQSDARPVGLFMPWVATGAALQACLPDVSGHPPLIYLSVQQALMGRPRERPRYGRDLSPMPEMAVVGPTPGQPIYRVVRTGSRDAAAAEAFYHAGANRWSTVFTCVVKDVADGPAYPRWDSYERVGSLEELVECTDEEKFRVFY
;
A
#
# COMPACT_ATOMS: atom_id res chain seq x y z
N MET A 1 -40.49 -7.31 53.67
CA MET A 1 -39.39 -7.98 52.93
C MET A 1 -38.15 -7.11 53.08
N ARG A 2 -37.02 -7.76 53.35
CA ARG A 2 -35.82 -7.18 53.98
C ARG A 2 -35.00 -6.32 53.01
N HIS A 3 -34.52 -5.18 53.52
CA HIS A 3 -33.43 -4.39 52.96
C HIS A 3 -32.11 -5.18 52.96
N ALA A 4 -31.32 -5.03 51.91
CA ALA A 4 -29.91 -5.43 51.86
C ALA A 4 -29.06 -4.18 51.52
N PRO A 5 -27.89 -3.99 52.16
CA PRO A 5 -27.10 -2.77 52.04
C PRO A 5 -25.96 -2.86 51.01
N ILE A 6 -25.52 -1.66 50.65
CA ILE A 6 -24.38 -1.25 49.85
C ILE A 6 -23.06 -1.62 50.56
N LEU A 7 -22.07 -2.10 49.81
CA LEU A 7 -20.68 -2.22 50.24
C LEU A 7 -19.77 -1.52 49.22
N ASP A 8 -19.22 -0.39 49.67
CA ASP A 8 -18.09 0.30 49.04
C ASP A 8 -16.78 -0.46 49.36
N HIS A 9 -15.94 -0.62 48.34
CA HIS A 9 -14.55 -1.03 48.52
C HIS A 9 -13.63 0.06 47.95
N THR A 10 -13.20 0.96 48.84
CA THR A 10 -11.97 1.74 48.71
C THR A 10 -10.80 0.87 49.19
N GLY A 11 -9.85 0.61 48.30
CA GLY A 11 -8.61 -0.11 48.59
C GLY A 11 -7.42 0.82 48.39
N ASP A 12 -6.88 1.32 49.50
CA ASP A 12 -5.59 1.98 49.62
C ASP A 12 -4.46 1.06 49.13
N ILE A 13 -3.56 1.59 48.28
CA ILE A 13 -2.26 0.98 48.00
C ILE A 13 -1.20 1.90 48.59
N ALA A 14 -0.68 1.46 49.73
CA ALA A 14 0.42 2.07 50.44
C ALA A 14 1.76 1.86 49.72
N SER A 15 2.54 2.92 49.79
CA SER A 15 3.94 3.07 49.40
C SER A 15 4.84 1.94 49.92
N ARG A 16 5.71 1.42 49.05
CA ARG A 16 6.84 0.58 49.44
C ARG A 16 8.11 1.14 48.84
N GLU A 17 8.79 1.95 49.66
CA GLU A 17 10.18 2.31 49.50
C GLU A 17 11.03 1.12 49.96
N ASP A 18 11.85 0.55 49.08
CA ASP A 18 12.92 -0.37 49.48
C ASP A 18 14.24 0.09 48.85
N SER A 19 15.04 0.65 49.76
CA SER A 19 16.44 1.04 49.68
C SER A 19 17.33 0.07 48.89
N PHE A 20 18.02 0.56 47.87
CA PHE A 20 19.19 -0.12 47.30
C PHE A 20 20.48 0.53 47.77
N MET A 21 21.28 -0.30 48.44
CA MET A 21 22.58 0.01 49.03
C MET A 21 23.61 0.37 47.97
N LEU A 22 24.37 1.42 48.31
CA LEU A 22 25.66 1.79 47.76
C LEU A 22 26.62 0.60 47.80
N ASN A 23 27.31 0.33 46.68
CA ASN A 23 28.59 -0.36 46.71
C ASN A 23 29.59 0.36 45.81
N SER A 24 30.44 1.13 46.48
CA SER A 24 31.67 1.72 45.97
C SER A 24 32.76 0.65 45.89
N GLY A 25 33.24 0.37 44.68
CA GLY A 25 34.39 -0.49 44.42
C GLY A 25 35.43 0.24 43.59
N THR A 26 36.33 0.95 44.26
CA THR A 26 37.43 1.74 43.71
C THR A 26 38.72 0.91 43.71
N ALA A 27 39.25 0.58 42.53
CA ALA A 27 40.67 0.34 42.23
C ALA A 27 40.77 0.23 40.69
N GLY A 28 41.57 0.99 39.96
CA GLY A 28 42.95 1.39 40.20
C GLY A 28 43.78 0.83 39.04
N ALA A 29 43.90 1.58 37.94
CA ALA A 29 44.88 1.30 36.89
C ALA A 29 45.28 2.62 36.22
N ALA A 30 46.54 3.00 36.45
CA ALA A 30 47.21 4.16 35.89
C ALA A 30 47.92 3.81 34.57
N LEU A 31 48.30 4.88 33.84
CA LEU A 31 49.25 4.96 32.70
C LEU A 31 48.58 4.61 31.34
N ARG A 32 48.55 5.47 30.31
CA ARG A 32 49.51 6.44 29.77
C ARG A 32 48.78 7.46 28.86
N PRO A 33 49.34 8.66 28.62
CA PRO A 33 48.80 9.61 27.65
C PRO A 33 49.37 9.34 26.24
N GLN A 34 48.52 9.38 25.21
CA GLN A 34 48.96 9.54 23.83
C GLN A 34 48.23 10.71 23.18
N ALA A 35 49.04 11.70 22.83
CA ALA A 35 48.96 12.57 21.66
C ALA A 35 47.62 13.24 21.35
N GLU A 36 47.51 14.49 21.81
CA GLU A 36 46.79 15.55 21.10
C GLU A 36 47.35 15.64 19.67
N MET A 37 46.48 15.39 18.70
CA MET A 37 46.74 15.65 17.29
C MET A 37 45.66 16.65 16.86
N GLU A 38 46.01 17.94 16.93
CA GLU A 38 45.22 19.02 16.37
C GLU A 38 45.06 18.80 14.85
N PRO A 39 43.84 18.78 14.30
CA PRO A 39 43.66 18.93 12.87
C PRO A 39 43.73 20.42 12.50
N HIS A 40 44.84 20.80 11.87
CA HIS A 40 44.97 22.02 11.08
C HIS A 40 43.86 22.06 10.01
N LEU A 41 42.90 22.97 10.18
CA LEU A 41 41.98 23.41 9.13
C LEU A 41 42.72 24.39 8.20
N PRO A 42 42.78 24.15 6.88
CA PRO A 42 43.16 25.19 5.94
C PRO A 42 41.97 26.14 5.71
N ASP A 43 42.20 27.43 6.01
CA ASP A 43 41.41 28.55 5.52
C ASP A 43 41.57 28.61 3.99
N GLU A 44 40.60 28.06 3.26
CA GLU A 44 40.47 28.24 1.82
C GLU A 44 39.16 28.97 1.53
N ALA A 45 39.26 30.30 1.54
CA ALA A 45 38.21 31.20 1.07
C ALA A 45 38.05 31.03 -0.45
N ALA A 46 37.15 30.14 -0.86
CA ALA A 46 36.70 30.05 -2.24
C ALA A 46 35.64 31.13 -2.50
N GLU A 47 36.00 32.11 -3.33
CA GLU A 47 35.08 33.07 -3.94
C GLU A 47 33.95 32.34 -4.66
N ILE A 48 32.71 32.57 -4.24
CA ILE A 48 31.50 32.09 -4.91
C ILE A 48 31.24 33.02 -6.10
N PRO A 49 31.25 32.55 -7.36
CA PRO A 49 30.84 33.37 -8.48
C PRO A 49 29.32 33.55 -8.46
N ASP A 50 28.89 34.81 -8.56
CA ASP A 50 27.50 35.23 -8.77
C ASP A 50 26.89 34.48 -9.97
N ASN A 51 25.93 33.61 -9.67
CA ASN A 51 25.18 32.87 -10.69
C ASN A 51 23.92 33.68 -11.06
N PRO A 52 23.70 34.05 -12.33
CA PRO A 52 22.57 34.89 -12.72
C PRO A 52 21.24 34.14 -12.63
N LEU A 53 20.25 34.85 -12.09
CA LEU A 53 18.83 34.52 -12.00
C LEU A 53 18.31 33.87 -13.30
N VAL A 54 17.92 32.60 -13.20
CA VAL A 54 17.12 31.90 -14.21
C VAL A 54 15.64 32.17 -13.90
N PRO A 55 14.84 32.65 -14.86
CA PRO A 55 13.43 32.93 -14.62
C PRO A 55 12.61 31.64 -14.47
N GLU A 56 11.75 31.62 -13.46
CA GLU A 56 10.75 30.58 -13.21
C GLU A 56 9.82 30.43 -14.41
N GLY A 57 10.04 29.38 -15.20
CA GLY A 57 9.11 28.95 -16.24
C GLY A 57 7.95 28.18 -15.63
N THR A 58 6.83 28.85 -15.39
CA THR A 58 5.56 28.23 -15.01
C THR A 58 5.07 27.31 -16.14
N MET A 59 5.24 26.00 -16.00
CA MET A 59 4.62 25.03 -16.90
C MET A 59 3.14 24.86 -16.54
N SER A 60 2.27 25.64 -17.20
CA SER A 60 0.82 25.40 -17.19
C SER A 60 0.49 24.22 -18.10
N ILE A 61 0.13 23.09 -17.49
CA ILE A 61 -0.41 21.93 -18.20
C ILE A 61 -1.89 22.20 -18.45
N HIS A 62 -2.23 22.63 -19.67
CA HIS A 62 -3.62 22.73 -20.11
C HIS A 62 -4.17 21.34 -20.42
N TYR A 63 -5.08 20.86 -19.58
CA TYR A 63 -5.91 19.69 -19.89
C TYR A 63 -7.03 20.10 -20.84
N HIS A 64 -7.08 19.48 -22.02
CA HIS A 64 -8.22 19.59 -22.92
C HIS A 64 -9.40 18.82 -22.34
N ASP A 65 -10.45 19.57 -22.01
CA ASP A 65 -11.75 19.06 -21.60
C ASP A 65 -12.45 18.42 -22.81
N THR A 66 -12.64 17.10 -22.78
CA THR A 66 -13.44 16.38 -23.77
C THR A 66 -14.71 15.85 -23.11
N THR A 67 -15.65 16.74 -22.83
CA THR A 67 -17.05 16.36 -22.56
C THR A 67 -17.67 15.74 -23.81
N ARG A 68 -17.75 14.41 -23.87
CA ARG A 68 -18.65 13.70 -24.79
C ARG A 68 -19.98 13.46 -24.12
N VAL A 69 -21.00 14.18 -24.59
CA VAL A 69 -22.42 13.99 -24.27
C VAL A 69 -22.87 12.60 -24.76
N ALA A 70 -23.40 11.79 -23.86
CA ALA A 70 -24.03 10.52 -24.21
C ALA A 70 -25.49 10.74 -24.66
N PRO A 71 -25.98 10.06 -25.71
CA PRO A 71 -27.37 10.16 -26.12
C PRO A 71 -28.26 9.32 -25.20
N GLN A 72 -29.38 9.92 -24.76
CA GLN A 72 -30.47 9.22 -24.10
C GLN A 72 -31.15 8.28 -25.10
N MET A 73 -31.27 6.99 -24.75
CA MET A 73 -32.15 6.05 -25.47
C MET A 73 -33.39 5.78 -24.64
N THR A 74 -34.52 6.12 -25.25
CA THR A 74 -35.89 5.94 -24.81
C THR A 74 -36.35 4.48 -24.88
N ASP A 75 -37.25 4.16 -23.95
CA ASP A 75 -38.30 3.14 -23.91
C ASP A 75 -38.44 2.13 -25.07
N SER A 76 -38.62 0.85 -24.72
CA SER A 76 -39.28 -0.13 -25.58
C SER A 76 -40.02 -1.22 -24.78
N LEU A 77 -41.16 -1.59 -25.38
CA LEU A 77 -42.34 -2.33 -24.92
C LEU A 77 -42.15 -3.83 -24.59
N PRO A 78 -43.15 -4.49 -23.97
CA PRO A 78 -43.11 -5.92 -23.67
C PRO A 78 -43.42 -6.80 -24.90
N LEU A 79 -42.68 -7.90 -25.04
CA LEU A 79 -42.89 -8.94 -26.07
C LEU A 79 -43.90 -10.01 -25.60
N PRO A 80 -44.74 -10.57 -26.50
CA PRO A 80 -45.63 -11.68 -26.18
C PRO A 80 -44.89 -13.03 -26.21
N MET A 81 -45.21 -13.89 -25.25
CA MET A 81 -44.81 -15.30 -25.22
C MET A 81 -45.52 -16.07 -26.33
N ASN A 82 -44.77 -16.73 -27.21
CA ASN A 82 -45.31 -17.73 -28.14
C ASN A 82 -44.61 -19.08 -27.87
N ASN A 83 -45.38 -20.03 -27.35
CA ASN A 83 -44.93 -21.37 -26.97
C ASN A 83 -45.26 -22.34 -28.13
N ASP A 84 -44.38 -22.39 -29.12
CA ASP A 84 -44.45 -23.42 -30.18
C ASP A 84 -43.29 -24.41 -30.03
N ASN A 85 -43.61 -25.57 -29.43
CA ASN A 85 -42.73 -26.73 -29.41
C ASN A 85 -42.62 -27.33 -30.82
N PRO A 86 -41.43 -27.41 -31.44
CA PRO A 86 -41.30 -28.04 -32.75
C PRO A 86 -41.47 -29.55 -32.63
N ARG A 87 -42.56 -30.08 -33.21
CA ARG A 87 -42.73 -31.53 -33.40
C ARG A 87 -41.74 -32.04 -34.46
N PRO A 88 -41.09 -33.20 -34.26
CA PRO A 88 -40.15 -33.75 -35.23
C PRO A 88 -40.87 -34.16 -36.52
N ARG A 89 -40.47 -33.54 -37.63
CA ARG A 89 -41.01 -33.77 -38.97
C ARG A 89 -40.32 -35.01 -39.57
N ARG A 90 -41.03 -36.14 -39.66
CA ARG A 90 -40.56 -37.36 -40.35
C ARG A 90 -40.45 -37.08 -41.85
N GLN A 91 -39.24 -36.87 -42.37
CA GLN A 91 -38.97 -36.97 -43.80
C GLN A 91 -38.89 -38.44 -44.19
N ARG A 92 -39.91 -38.95 -44.89
CA ARG A 92 -39.80 -40.21 -45.64
C ARG A 92 -39.09 -39.89 -46.96
N ARG A 93 -37.81 -40.24 -47.05
CA ARG A 93 -37.10 -40.34 -48.33
C ARG A 93 -37.01 -41.81 -48.72
N GLY A 94 -37.30 -42.07 -50.00
CA GLY A 94 -37.48 -43.39 -50.57
C GLY A 94 -36.25 -44.29 -50.42
N SER A 95 -36.59 -45.57 -50.32
CA SER A 95 -35.81 -46.78 -50.51
C SER A 95 -34.83 -46.69 -51.69
N ASP A 96 -33.54 -46.85 -51.43
CA ASP A 96 -32.88 -48.14 -51.59
C ASP A 96 -31.40 -48.08 -51.20
N SER A 97 -30.89 -49.23 -50.76
CA SER A 97 -29.49 -49.58 -50.50
C SER A 97 -28.84 -49.05 -49.20
N SER A 98 -28.63 -50.02 -48.29
CA SER A 98 -27.44 -50.23 -47.45
C SER A 98 -26.67 -48.99 -46.97
N ALA A 99 -26.78 -48.68 -45.67
CA ALA A 99 -25.65 -48.43 -44.76
C ALA A 99 -26.09 -47.54 -43.59
N ASN A 100 -25.86 -48.06 -42.38
CA ASN A 100 -25.78 -47.40 -41.09
C ASN A 100 -26.84 -46.32 -40.78
N ASP A 101 -27.87 -46.77 -40.05
CA ASP A 101 -28.70 -45.92 -39.20
C ASP A 101 -27.85 -45.30 -38.08
N TYR A 102 -27.04 -44.30 -38.41
CA TYR A 102 -26.48 -43.41 -37.39
C TYR A 102 -27.59 -42.48 -36.93
N TRP A 103 -27.98 -42.62 -35.67
CA TRP A 103 -28.79 -41.62 -34.98
C TRP A 103 -28.02 -40.30 -35.01
N VAL A 104 -28.43 -39.40 -35.92
CA VAL A 104 -27.99 -38.00 -35.88
C VAL A 104 -28.70 -37.38 -34.68
N TYR A 105 -28.05 -37.43 -33.53
CA TYR A 105 -28.51 -36.65 -32.38
C TYR A 105 -28.50 -35.19 -32.81
N PRO A 106 -29.63 -34.46 -32.71
CA PRO A 106 -29.62 -33.03 -32.94
C PRO A 106 -28.58 -32.45 -31.98
N MET A 107 -27.61 -31.71 -32.52
CA MET A 107 -26.62 -31.06 -31.68
C MET A 107 -27.36 -30.24 -30.62
N PRO A 108 -26.98 -30.33 -29.33
CA PRO A 108 -27.58 -29.51 -28.31
C PRO A 108 -27.49 -28.04 -28.77
N PRO A 109 -28.55 -27.25 -28.58
CA PRO A 109 -28.50 -25.84 -28.94
C PRO A 109 -27.27 -25.20 -28.29
N PRO A 110 -26.58 -24.28 -28.99
CA PRO A 110 -25.44 -23.60 -28.39
C PRO A 110 -25.88 -22.98 -27.06
N PRO A 111 -25.05 -23.07 -26.00
CA PRO A 111 -25.40 -22.48 -24.73
C PRO A 111 -25.76 -21.01 -24.96
N PRO A 112 -26.79 -20.48 -24.26
CA PRO A 112 -27.16 -19.08 -24.42
C PRO A 112 -25.92 -18.21 -24.23
N PRO A 113 -25.75 -17.15 -25.03
CA PRO A 113 -24.58 -16.29 -24.93
C PRO A 113 -24.46 -15.84 -23.48
N LYS A 114 -23.34 -16.19 -22.83
CA LYS A 114 -23.07 -15.81 -21.44
C LYS A 114 -23.26 -14.30 -21.36
N ALA A 115 -24.11 -13.85 -20.44
CA ALA A 115 -24.35 -12.43 -20.21
C ALA A 115 -22.98 -11.74 -20.11
N ARG A 116 -22.79 -10.66 -20.89
CA ARG A 116 -21.53 -9.92 -20.86
C ARG A 116 -21.28 -9.48 -19.41
N PRO A 117 -20.09 -9.72 -18.84
CA PRO A 117 -19.77 -9.22 -17.52
C PRO A 117 -20.01 -7.71 -17.50
N LYS A 118 -20.58 -7.19 -16.40
CA LYS A 118 -20.77 -5.76 -16.24
C LYS A 118 -19.40 -5.08 -16.40
N PRO A 119 -19.30 -3.99 -17.18
CA PRO A 119 -18.05 -3.27 -17.32
C PRO A 119 -17.58 -2.81 -15.93
N LEU A 120 -16.28 -2.96 -15.66
CA LEU A 120 -15.68 -2.47 -14.43
C LEU A 120 -15.81 -0.95 -14.36
N GLU A 121 -15.87 -0.43 -13.14
CA GLU A 121 -15.82 1.02 -12.90
C GLU A 121 -14.50 1.56 -13.44
N ALA A 122 -14.56 2.69 -14.15
CA ALA A 122 -13.40 3.27 -14.81
C ALA A 122 -12.91 4.47 -14.01
N ILE A 123 -11.64 4.44 -13.59
CA ILE A 123 -10.96 5.55 -12.92
C ILE A 123 -10.00 6.19 -13.91
N SER A 124 -10.21 7.48 -14.14
CA SER A 124 -9.49 8.25 -15.16
C SER A 124 -8.35 9.09 -14.58
N SER A 125 -8.43 9.42 -13.29
CA SER A 125 -7.49 10.29 -12.60
C SER A 125 -7.24 9.84 -11.16
N HIS A 126 -6.12 10.28 -10.58
CA HIS A 126 -5.84 10.10 -9.15
C HIS A 126 -6.87 10.82 -8.27
N GLN A 127 -7.50 11.89 -8.75
CA GLN A 127 -8.57 12.58 -8.03
C GLN A 127 -9.80 11.70 -7.83
N ASP A 128 -10.08 10.78 -8.75
CA ASP A 128 -11.19 9.82 -8.60
C ASP A 128 -10.89 8.83 -7.45
N LEU A 129 -9.61 8.57 -7.12
CA LEU A 129 -9.23 7.76 -5.96
C LEU A 129 -9.56 8.48 -4.64
N ILE A 130 -9.38 9.80 -4.59
CA ILE A 130 -9.63 10.65 -3.42
C ILE A 130 -11.13 10.88 -3.23
N CYS A 131 -11.80 11.31 -4.29
CA CYS A 131 -13.19 11.78 -4.26
C CYS A 131 -14.22 10.67 -4.21
N SER A 132 -13.84 9.45 -4.62
CA SER A 132 -14.72 8.33 -4.38
C SER A 132 -14.78 8.10 -2.86
N SER A 133 -15.98 8.11 -2.29
CA SER A 133 -16.22 7.52 -0.97
C SER A 133 -16.54 6.06 -1.22
N PRO A 134 -15.54 5.16 -1.38
CA PRO A 134 -15.85 3.78 -1.66
C PRO A 134 -16.58 3.24 -0.44
N THR A 135 -17.88 3.00 -0.60
CA THR A 135 -18.66 2.30 0.43
C THR A 135 -18.33 0.81 0.42
N LYS A 136 -17.63 0.34 -0.62
CA LYS A 136 -17.31 -1.06 -0.87
C LYS A 136 -16.00 -1.20 -1.66
N ASP A 137 -15.30 -2.27 -1.36
CA ASP A 137 -14.15 -2.74 -2.12
C ASP A 137 -14.56 -3.11 -3.56
N ARG A 138 -13.70 -2.81 -4.52
CA ARG A 138 -14.04 -2.97 -5.95
C ARG A 138 -12.83 -3.13 -6.85
N PHE A 139 -13.08 -3.72 -8.01
CA PHE A 139 -12.15 -3.72 -9.14
C PHE A 139 -12.45 -2.54 -10.04
N VAL A 140 -11.40 -1.81 -10.42
CA VAL A 140 -11.49 -0.66 -11.31
C VAL A 140 -10.53 -0.80 -12.46
N THR A 141 -10.87 -0.18 -13.58
CA THR A 141 -9.95 0.01 -14.71
C THR A 141 -9.31 1.38 -14.60
N LEU A 142 -7.97 1.42 -14.47
CA LEU A 142 -7.19 2.64 -14.54
C LEU A 142 -7.03 3.03 -16.01
N VAL A 143 -7.91 3.91 -16.49
CA VAL A 143 -8.14 4.16 -17.93
C VAL A 143 -6.87 4.57 -18.67
N GLN A 144 -6.03 5.41 -18.05
CA GLN A 144 -4.80 5.90 -18.65
C GLN A 144 -3.78 4.79 -18.94
N PHE A 145 -3.84 3.68 -18.20
CA PHE A 145 -2.88 2.57 -18.28
C PHE A 145 -3.47 1.29 -18.85
N ILE A 146 -4.81 1.25 -19.02
CA ILE A 146 -5.54 0.05 -19.48
C ILE A 146 -5.25 -1.15 -18.56
N ASN A 147 -5.03 -0.87 -17.28
CA ASN A 147 -4.73 -1.88 -16.26
C ASN A 147 -5.84 -1.89 -15.21
N GLU A 148 -6.10 -3.07 -14.68
CA GLU A 148 -7.06 -3.26 -13.59
C GLU A 148 -6.34 -3.15 -12.24
N ALA A 149 -7.02 -2.56 -11.27
CA ALA A 149 -6.56 -2.48 -9.89
C ALA A 149 -7.70 -2.82 -8.94
N TYR A 150 -7.34 -3.38 -7.78
CA TYR A 150 -8.27 -3.55 -6.67
C TYR A 150 -8.14 -2.35 -5.74
N ILE A 151 -9.27 -1.72 -5.40
CA ILE A 151 -9.34 -0.64 -4.42
C ILE A 151 -10.05 -1.15 -3.19
N THR A 152 -9.41 -1.02 -2.04
CA THR A 152 -10.07 -1.28 -0.75
C THR A 152 -10.56 0.01 -0.12
N SER A 153 -11.78 -0.07 0.40
CA SER A 153 -12.44 0.93 1.23
C SER A 153 -12.15 0.75 2.72
N HIS A 154 -11.55 -0.38 3.11
CA HIS A 154 -11.33 -0.67 4.51
C HIS A 154 -10.32 0.32 5.11
N PRO A 155 -10.70 1.02 6.20
CA PRO A 155 -9.77 1.91 6.89
C PRO A 155 -8.64 1.07 7.49
N ALA A 156 -7.44 1.64 7.52
CA ALA A 156 -6.30 0.96 8.10
C ALA A 156 -6.53 0.74 9.61
N THR A 157 -6.27 -0.47 10.06
CA THR A 157 -6.46 -0.86 11.45
C THR A 157 -5.17 -0.66 12.26
N PRO A 158 -5.23 -0.62 13.61
CA PRO A 158 -4.03 -0.67 14.45
C PRO A 158 -3.14 -1.87 14.17
N THR A 159 -3.71 -3.00 13.73
CA THR A 159 -2.94 -4.17 13.31
C THR A 159 -2.13 -3.90 12.05
N ASP A 160 -2.72 -3.21 11.06
CA ASP A 160 -2.02 -2.83 9.83
C ASP A 160 -0.88 -1.86 10.15
N PHE A 161 -1.14 -0.83 10.97
CA PHE A 161 -0.08 0.10 11.37
C PHE A 161 1.06 -0.60 12.09
N ARG A 162 0.79 -1.51 13.04
CA ARG A 162 1.83 -2.32 13.70
C ARG A 162 2.61 -3.17 12.72
N HIS A 163 1.94 -3.74 11.72
CA HIS A 163 2.59 -4.54 10.69
C HIS A 163 3.57 -3.69 9.85
N TRP A 164 3.18 -2.46 9.49
CA TRP A 164 3.98 -1.56 8.66
C TRP A 164 4.94 -0.67 9.45
N PHE A 165 4.80 -0.61 10.78
CA PHE A 165 5.58 0.25 11.66
C PHE A 165 7.11 0.14 11.46
N PRO A 166 7.72 -1.06 11.36
CA PRO A 166 9.17 -1.16 11.15
C PRO A 166 9.64 -0.43 9.89
N LEU A 167 8.84 -0.46 8.81
CA LEU A 167 9.16 0.27 7.58
C LEU A 167 9.00 1.78 7.81
N LEU A 168 7.89 2.21 8.40
CA LEU A 168 7.63 3.64 8.63
C LEU A 168 8.68 4.28 9.54
N ALA A 169 9.18 3.54 10.54
CA ALA A 169 10.13 4.06 11.52
C ALA A 169 11.60 4.01 11.06
N SER A 170 11.96 3.13 10.12
CA SER A 170 13.38 2.87 9.79
C SER A 170 13.71 2.90 8.30
N ALA A 171 12.72 2.83 7.42
CA ALA A 171 12.97 2.78 5.99
C ALA A 171 13.35 4.15 5.43
N ARG A 172 14.46 4.18 4.71
CA ARG A 172 14.78 5.23 3.73
C ARG A 172 13.83 5.16 2.54
N THR A 173 13.42 6.32 2.05
CA THR A 173 12.40 6.47 0.98
C THR A 173 12.84 5.92 -0.38
N GLU A 174 14.14 5.88 -0.64
CA GLU A 174 14.71 5.47 -1.92
C GLU A 174 15.09 3.98 -1.97
N CYS A 175 14.94 3.26 -0.86
CA CYS A 175 15.38 1.88 -0.75
C CYS A 175 14.19 0.90 -0.75
N TRP A 176 14.44 -0.28 -1.31
CA TRP A 176 13.55 -1.42 -1.16
C TRP A 176 13.99 -2.30 0.00
N TYR A 177 13.03 -2.90 0.68
CA TYR A 177 13.21 -3.74 1.84
C TYR A 177 12.48 -5.06 1.65
N ALA A 178 13.00 -6.12 2.25
CA ALA A 178 12.27 -7.36 2.43
C ALA A 178 12.26 -7.74 3.91
N PHE A 179 11.20 -8.39 4.36
CA PHE A 179 11.20 -9.03 5.67
C PHE A 179 12.08 -10.31 5.64
N VAL A 180 12.93 -10.51 6.65
CA VAL A 180 13.95 -11.58 6.72
C VAL A 180 13.33 -12.97 6.89
N SER A 181 12.13 -13.06 7.48
CA SER A 181 11.38 -14.31 7.57
C SER A 181 9.87 -14.04 7.45
N ASP A 182 9.14 -14.95 6.82
CA ASP A 182 7.67 -14.94 6.87
C ASP A 182 7.16 -15.25 8.29
N GLU A 183 7.94 -15.97 9.11
CA GLU A 183 7.67 -16.17 10.55
C GLU A 183 8.04 -14.94 11.40
N ALA A 184 8.91 -14.07 10.89
CA ALA A 184 9.18 -12.78 11.53
C ALA A 184 8.05 -11.77 11.27
N ARG A 185 6.99 -12.16 10.54
CA ARG A 185 5.76 -11.38 10.54
C ARG A 185 5.15 -11.50 11.93
N PRO A 186 4.96 -10.37 12.64
CA PRO A 186 4.31 -10.42 13.94
C PRO A 186 2.92 -11.02 13.74
N HIS A 187 2.68 -12.21 14.31
CA HIS A 187 1.35 -12.78 14.34
C HIS A 187 0.50 -11.84 15.19
N PRO A 188 -0.69 -11.39 14.72
CA PRO A 188 -1.53 -10.47 15.49
C PRO A 188 -1.87 -10.92 16.92
N ALA A 189 -1.75 -12.21 17.24
CA ALA A 189 -2.05 -12.76 18.56
C ALA A 189 -0.89 -12.69 19.57
N ASP A 190 0.37 -12.64 19.13
CA ASP A 190 1.55 -12.78 20.02
C ASP A 190 2.19 -11.44 20.43
N CYS A 191 1.44 -10.35 20.32
CA CYS A 191 1.93 -8.98 20.56
C CYS A 191 2.05 -8.63 22.05
N SER A 192 2.89 -9.36 22.78
CA SER A 192 3.41 -8.94 24.08
C SER A 192 4.40 -7.78 23.86
N LEU A 193 3.98 -6.56 24.23
CA LEU A 193 4.54 -5.24 23.91
C LEU A 193 6.00 -4.93 24.35
N GLN A 194 6.85 -5.91 24.69
CA GLN A 194 8.09 -5.60 25.42
C GLN A 194 9.33 -5.31 24.57
N ARG A 195 9.30 -5.55 23.26
CA ARG A 195 10.35 -5.05 22.36
C ARG A 195 9.85 -5.09 20.92
N PRO A 196 10.04 -4.04 20.11
CA PRO A 196 10.01 -4.22 18.67
C PRO A 196 11.02 -5.35 18.37
N PRO A 197 10.62 -6.46 17.74
CA PRO A 197 11.62 -7.39 17.23
C PRO A 197 12.58 -6.53 16.39
N GLU A 198 13.89 -6.62 16.66
CA GLU A 198 14.91 -5.95 15.84
C GLU A 198 14.48 -6.08 14.39
N PRO A 199 14.33 -4.96 13.66
CA PRO A 199 13.55 -4.99 12.45
C PRO A 199 14.18 -6.02 11.54
N ALA A 200 13.41 -7.07 11.27
CA ALA A 200 13.70 -8.09 10.28
C ALA A 200 13.65 -7.47 8.86
N LEU A 201 13.99 -6.19 8.70
CA LEU A 201 14.02 -5.47 7.44
C LEU A 201 15.43 -5.54 6.89
N ARG A 202 15.55 -6.24 5.78
CA ARG A 202 16.77 -6.28 5.01
C ARG A 202 16.66 -5.33 3.83
N VAL A 203 17.53 -4.32 3.79
CA VAL A 203 17.71 -3.47 2.60
C VAL A 203 18.10 -4.35 1.41
N GLN A 204 17.44 -4.12 0.27
CA GLN A 204 17.68 -4.82 -0.98
C GLN A 204 18.49 -3.93 -1.92
N SER A 205 19.79 -4.20 -2.02
CA SER A 205 20.73 -3.38 -2.82
C SER A 205 20.57 -3.54 -4.34
N ASP A 206 20.15 -4.71 -4.83
CA ASP A 206 19.81 -4.97 -6.24
C ASP A 206 18.32 -5.32 -6.37
N ALA A 207 17.47 -4.45 -5.81
CA ALA A 207 16.04 -4.63 -5.90
C ALA A 207 15.56 -4.45 -7.34
N ARG A 208 14.92 -5.50 -7.89
CA ARG A 208 14.30 -5.50 -9.22
C ARG A 208 12.79 -5.66 -9.07
N PRO A 209 12.07 -4.58 -8.70
CA PRO A 209 10.64 -4.66 -8.49
C PRO A 209 9.93 -5.03 -9.79
N VAL A 210 9.10 -6.06 -9.73
CA VAL A 210 8.23 -6.50 -10.82
C VAL A 210 6.79 -6.26 -10.43
N GLY A 211 6.03 -5.76 -11.41
CA GLY A 211 4.60 -5.50 -11.28
C GLY A 211 3.80 -6.76 -10.95
N LEU A 212 2.78 -6.57 -10.12
CA LEU A 212 1.80 -7.56 -9.74
C LEU A 212 0.79 -7.78 -10.87
N PHE A 213 0.22 -8.98 -10.95
CA PHE A 213 -0.89 -9.22 -11.86
C PHE A 213 -2.13 -8.37 -11.50
N MET A 214 -2.30 -8.04 -10.24
CA MET A 214 -3.43 -7.22 -9.81
C MET A 214 -2.96 -6.34 -8.66
N PRO A 215 -2.55 -5.08 -8.93
CA PRO A 215 -2.14 -4.16 -7.90
C PRO A 215 -3.33 -3.80 -7.00
N TRP A 216 -3.04 -3.61 -5.72
CA TRP A 216 -3.98 -3.17 -4.71
C TRP A 216 -3.66 -1.72 -4.34
N VAL A 217 -4.65 -0.83 -4.36
CA VAL A 217 -4.56 0.52 -3.84
C VAL A 217 -5.38 0.63 -2.56
N ALA A 218 -4.71 0.84 -1.44
CA ALA A 218 -5.30 1.19 -0.16
C ALA A 218 -5.68 2.67 -0.14
N THR A 219 -6.96 2.97 -0.33
CA THR A 219 -7.52 4.31 -0.13
C THR A 219 -7.94 4.45 1.33
N GLY A 220 -6.96 4.52 2.24
CA GLY A 220 -7.22 4.69 3.68
C GLY A 220 -7.75 6.08 4.04
N ALA A 221 -8.02 6.31 5.33
CA ALA A 221 -8.57 7.59 5.79
C ALA A 221 -7.63 8.76 5.47
N ALA A 222 -6.32 8.51 5.48
CA ALA A 222 -5.29 9.48 5.08
C ALA A 222 -5.49 10.06 3.67
N LEU A 223 -5.85 9.23 2.69
CA LEU A 223 -6.06 9.69 1.30
C LEU A 223 -7.44 10.30 1.08
N GLN A 224 -8.42 9.95 1.91
CA GLN A 224 -9.80 10.43 1.78
C GLN A 224 -10.06 11.70 2.60
N ALA A 225 -9.29 11.93 3.66
CA ALA A 225 -9.45 13.10 4.51
C ALA A 225 -9.22 14.38 3.69
N CYS A 226 -10.17 15.30 3.79
CA CYS A 226 -10.06 16.61 3.20
C CYS A 226 -9.70 17.59 4.30
N LEU A 227 -8.47 18.08 4.30
CA LEU A 227 -8.13 19.22 5.13
C LEU A 227 -8.80 20.46 4.54
N PRO A 228 -9.41 21.31 5.38
CA PRO A 228 -9.71 22.66 4.94
C PRO A 228 -8.41 23.33 4.49
N ASP A 229 -8.46 24.05 3.37
CA ASP A 229 -7.33 24.81 2.83
C ASP A 229 -7.08 26.02 3.75
N VAL A 230 -6.46 25.77 4.91
CA VAL A 230 -6.11 26.82 5.87
C VAL A 230 -4.61 27.01 5.80
N SER A 231 -4.21 28.16 5.25
CA SER A 231 -2.85 28.66 5.34
C SER A 231 -2.42 28.71 6.82
N GLY A 232 -1.34 28.02 7.17
CA GLY A 232 -0.76 28.04 8.53
C GLY A 232 -0.78 26.70 9.27
N HIS A 233 -1.24 25.61 8.64
CA HIS A 233 -1.06 24.27 9.20
C HIS A 233 0.43 23.88 9.24
N PRO A 234 0.84 23.07 10.24
CA PRO A 234 2.17 22.52 10.24
C PRO A 234 2.39 21.68 8.97
N PRO A 235 3.62 21.61 8.45
CA PRO A 235 3.94 20.73 7.34
C PRO A 235 3.50 19.30 7.66
N LEU A 236 2.60 18.76 6.85
CA LEU A 236 2.15 17.38 6.96
C LEU A 236 2.87 16.53 5.92
N ILE A 237 3.28 15.34 6.34
CA ILE A 237 3.91 14.37 5.49
C ILE A 237 2.95 13.21 5.29
N TYR A 238 2.73 12.86 4.04
CA TYR A 238 2.02 11.64 3.66
C TYR A 238 3.03 10.55 3.41
N LEU A 239 2.86 9.42 4.10
CA LEU A 239 3.67 8.23 3.95
C LEU A 239 2.83 7.14 3.33
N SER A 240 3.35 6.49 2.30
CA SER A 240 2.72 5.32 1.68
C SER A 240 3.70 4.16 1.60
N VAL A 241 3.22 2.96 1.93
CA VAL A 241 3.98 1.73 1.76
C VAL A 241 3.58 1.11 0.44
N GLN A 242 4.55 0.97 -0.45
CA GLN A 242 4.37 0.32 -1.73
C GLN A 242 4.95 -1.09 -1.70
N GLN A 243 4.25 -2.03 -2.33
CA GLN A 243 4.63 -3.42 -2.45
C GLN A 243 4.80 -3.81 -3.92
N ALA A 244 5.89 -4.52 -4.19
CA ALA A 244 6.14 -5.22 -5.45
C ALA A 244 6.59 -6.65 -5.17
N LEU A 245 6.78 -7.44 -6.23
CA LEU A 245 7.50 -8.71 -6.13
C LEU A 245 8.93 -8.50 -6.57
N MET A 246 9.86 -9.20 -5.93
CA MET A 246 11.21 -9.26 -6.43
C MET A 246 11.25 -10.15 -7.68
N GLY A 247 11.61 -9.55 -8.81
CA GLY A 247 11.81 -10.29 -10.04
C GLY A 247 13.20 -10.87 -10.17
N ARG A 248 13.28 -11.98 -10.90
CA ARG A 248 14.37 -12.07 -11.89
C ARG A 248 13.96 -11.20 -13.06
N PRO A 249 14.90 -10.53 -13.76
CA PRO A 249 14.59 -9.99 -15.06
C PRO A 249 13.96 -11.15 -15.84
N ARG A 250 12.68 -11.04 -16.19
CA ARG A 250 12.11 -11.93 -17.19
C ARG A 250 12.95 -11.65 -18.42
N GLU A 251 13.95 -12.49 -18.68
CA GLU A 251 14.19 -12.88 -20.05
C GLU A 251 12.80 -13.21 -20.56
N ARG A 252 12.27 -12.32 -21.41
CA ARG A 252 10.95 -12.50 -22.01
C ARG A 252 10.88 -13.98 -22.37
N PRO A 253 9.82 -14.72 -21.99
CA PRO A 253 9.66 -16.05 -22.54
C PRO A 253 9.65 -15.82 -24.05
N ARG A 254 10.80 -16.07 -24.70
CA ARG A 254 10.82 -16.30 -26.12
C ARG A 254 9.84 -17.44 -26.23
N TYR A 255 8.72 -17.20 -26.90
CA TYR A 255 7.78 -18.25 -27.29
C TYR A 255 8.52 -19.15 -28.30
N GLY A 256 9.56 -19.82 -27.81
CA GLY A 256 10.56 -20.63 -28.47
C GLY A 256 10.58 -21.94 -27.72
N ARG A 257 10.15 -22.96 -28.43
CA ARG A 257 9.64 -24.24 -27.96
C ARG A 257 10.76 -25.21 -27.55
N ASP A 258 11.67 -24.79 -26.67
CA ASP A 258 12.74 -25.66 -26.19
C ASP A 258 12.77 -25.72 -24.66
N LEU A 259 12.15 -26.79 -24.15
CA LEU A 259 12.20 -27.23 -22.76
C LEU A 259 13.57 -27.86 -22.48
N SER A 260 14.60 -27.05 -22.27
CA SER A 260 15.82 -27.55 -21.62
C SER A 260 15.71 -27.39 -20.10
N PRO A 261 16.12 -28.40 -19.31
CA PRO A 261 16.11 -28.32 -17.85
C PRO A 261 17.17 -27.31 -17.41
N MET A 262 16.71 -26.21 -16.80
CA MET A 262 17.59 -25.16 -16.27
C MET A 262 18.45 -25.70 -15.12
N PRO A 263 19.73 -25.29 -15.04
CA PRO A 263 20.59 -25.69 -13.94
C PRO A 263 20.10 -25.10 -12.62
N GLU A 264 20.09 -25.96 -11.61
CA GLU A 264 19.78 -25.66 -10.22
C GLU A 264 20.86 -24.74 -9.63
N MET A 265 20.67 -23.43 -9.79
CA MET A 265 21.55 -22.44 -9.19
C MET A 265 21.13 -22.18 -7.74
N ALA A 266 21.83 -22.83 -6.82
CA ALA A 266 21.91 -22.42 -5.42
C ALA A 266 22.67 -21.09 -5.32
N VAL A 267 21.96 -19.97 -5.50
CA VAL A 267 22.49 -18.64 -5.19
C VAL A 267 21.82 -18.17 -3.92
N VAL A 268 22.64 -17.90 -2.90
CA VAL A 268 22.27 -17.18 -1.68
C VAL A 268 21.92 -15.75 -2.09
N GLY A 269 20.70 -15.60 -2.58
CA GLY A 269 20.13 -14.36 -3.06
C GLY A 269 18.64 -14.36 -2.75
N PRO A 270 18.02 -13.18 -2.66
CA PRO A 270 16.60 -13.10 -2.35
C PRO A 270 15.76 -13.88 -3.38
N THR A 271 14.78 -14.61 -2.86
CA THR A 271 14.02 -15.59 -3.64
C THR A 271 13.14 -14.86 -4.66
N PRO A 272 13.21 -15.19 -5.95
CA PRO A 272 12.29 -14.62 -6.94
C PRO A 272 10.84 -14.82 -6.50
N GLY A 273 10.04 -13.77 -6.61
CA GLY A 273 8.65 -13.75 -6.12
C GLY A 273 8.51 -13.34 -4.65
N GLN A 274 9.59 -13.12 -3.91
CA GLN A 274 9.51 -12.57 -2.54
C GLN A 274 8.93 -11.15 -2.59
N PRO A 275 7.98 -10.79 -1.72
CA PRO A 275 7.47 -9.42 -1.66
C PRO A 275 8.56 -8.47 -1.15
N ILE A 276 8.67 -7.33 -1.81
CA ILE A 276 9.53 -6.22 -1.40
C ILE A 276 8.71 -4.96 -1.24
N TYR A 277 9.17 -4.11 -0.32
CA TYR A 277 8.45 -2.95 0.15
C TYR A 277 9.31 -1.72 0.08
N ARG A 278 8.71 -0.57 -0.20
CA ARG A 278 9.36 0.74 -0.07
C ARG A 278 8.41 1.73 0.57
N VAL A 279 8.96 2.73 1.26
CA VAL A 279 8.18 3.84 1.80
C VAL A 279 8.33 5.02 0.86
N VAL A 280 7.23 5.62 0.45
CA VAL A 280 7.22 6.86 -0.33
C VAL A 280 6.73 7.99 0.56
N ARG A 281 7.48 9.10 0.56
CA ARG A 281 7.19 10.33 1.31
C ARG A 281 6.72 11.40 0.35
N THR A 282 5.54 11.96 0.57
CA THR A 282 5.01 13.08 -0.22
C THR A 282 4.57 14.22 0.70
N GLY A 283 4.67 15.45 0.20
CA GLY A 283 4.29 16.66 0.95
C GLY A 283 2.80 17.01 0.87
N SER A 284 2.00 16.23 0.13
CA SER A 284 0.56 16.45 0.02
C SER A 284 -0.20 15.15 -0.23
N ARG A 285 -1.49 15.20 0.09
CA ARG A 285 -2.47 14.14 -0.19
C ARG A 285 -2.56 13.84 -1.67
N ASP A 286 -2.68 14.87 -2.49
CA ASP A 286 -2.86 14.74 -3.93
C ASP A 286 -1.62 14.14 -4.58
N ALA A 287 -0.42 14.51 -4.11
CA ALA A 287 0.82 13.86 -4.53
C ALA A 287 0.87 12.38 -4.11
N ALA A 288 0.43 12.04 -2.89
CA ALA A 288 0.36 10.65 -2.43
C ALA A 288 -0.60 9.80 -3.29
N ALA A 289 -1.78 10.35 -3.61
CA ALA A 289 -2.76 9.70 -4.46
C ALA A 289 -2.26 9.56 -5.92
N ALA A 290 -1.60 10.57 -6.46
CA ALA A 290 -1.01 10.54 -7.79
C ALA A 290 0.09 9.47 -7.89
N GLU A 291 0.97 9.39 -6.90
CA GLU A 291 1.97 8.32 -6.77
C GLU A 291 1.31 6.95 -6.71
N ALA A 292 0.31 6.75 -5.85
CA ALA A 292 -0.41 5.47 -5.76
C ALA A 292 -1.08 5.07 -7.08
N PHE A 293 -1.74 6.03 -7.75
CA PHE A 293 -2.37 5.84 -9.06
C PHE A 293 -1.34 5.45 -10.13
N TYR A 294 -0.24 6.19 -10.23
CA TYR A 294 0.82 5.94 -11.21
C TYR A 294 1.51 4.61 -10.96
N HIS A 295 1.83 4.28 -9.70
CA HIS A 295 2.49 3.03 -9.36
C HIS A 295 1.60 1.81 -9.58
N ALA A 296 0.31 1.88 -9.28
CA ALA A 296 -0.64 0.83 -9.62
C ALA A 296 -0.84 0.73 -11.14
N GLY A 297 -0.93 1.86 -11.83
CA GLY A 297 -1.18 1.91 -13.27
C GLY A 297 -0.01 1.49 -14.13
N ALA A 298 1.10 2.22 -14.05
CA ALA A 298 2.27 2.03 -14.90
C ALA A 298 3.13 0.84 -14.46
N ASN A 299 3.40 0.75 -13.16
CA ASN A 299 4.34 -0.22 -12.61
C ASN A 299 3.67 -1.49 -12.07
N ARG A 300 2.34 -1.45 -11.90
CA ARG A 300 1.53 -2.49 -11.26
C ARG A 300 2.04 -2.84 -9.86
N TRP A 301 2.47 -1.85 -9.09
CA TRP A 301 2.79 -2.01 -7.68
C TRP A 301 1.56 -1.73 -6.83
N SER A 302 1.47 -2.38 -5.68
CA SER A 302 0.41 -2.12 -4.72
C SER A 302 0.80 -0.96 -3.81
N THR A 303 -0.15 -0.13 -3.41
CA THR A 303 -0.04 0.74 -2.24
C THR A 303 -0.82 0.07 -1.13
N VAL A 304 -0.13 -0.52 -0.16
CA VAL A 304 -0.75 -1.40 0.86
C VAL A 304 -1.09 -0.70 2.16
N PHE A 305 -0.51 0.48 2.39
CA PHE A 305 -0.78 1.29 3.58
C PHE A 305 -0.48 2.75 3.28
N THR A 306 -1.26 3.65 3.87
CA THR A 306 -1.08 5.10 3.77
C THR A 306 -1.36 5.74 5.12
N CYS A 307 -0.51 6.66 5.56
CA CYS A 307 -0.75 7.46 6.75
C CYS A 307 -0.28 8.90 6.56
N VAL A 308 -0.68 9.76 7.49
CA VAL A 308 -0.23 11.15 7.60
C VAL A 308 0.45 11.33 8.94
N VAL A 309 1.59 12.01 8.93
CA VAL A 309 2.33 12.42 10.13
C VAL A 309 2.64 13.91 10.06
N LYS A 310 2.81 14.52 11.22
CA LYS A 310 3.30 15.90 11.32
C LYS A 310 4.81 15.90 11.07
N ASP A 311 5.31 16.76 10.18
CA ASP A 311 6.75 16.93 9.98
C ASP A 311 7.34 17.60 11.22
N VAL A 312 8.21 16.87 11.91
CA VAL A 312 8.97 17.39 13.04
C VAL A 312 10.38 17.61 12.52
N ALA A 313 10.72 18.87 12.21
CA ALA A 313 11.98 19.26 11.58
C ALA A 313 13.21 18.71 12.33
N ASP A 314 13.10 18.51 13.65
CA ASP A 314 14.18 18.06 14.55
C ASP A 314 13.89 16.71 15.24
N GLY A 315 13.02 15.87 14.67
CA GLY A 315 12.67 14.58 15.26
C GLY A 315 13.89 13.64 15.39
N PRO A 316 13.95 12.78 16.44
CA PRO A 316 15.00 11.78 16.55
C PRO A 316 14.94 10.84 15.35
N ALA A 317 16.11 10.43 14.85
CA ALA A 317 16.21 9.60 13.65
C ALA A 317 15.48 8.24 13.75
N TYR A 318 15.18 7.76 14.97
CA TYR A 318 14.53 6.47 15.25
C TYR A 318 13.65 6.54 16.50
N PRO A 319 12.44 7.13 16.42
CA PRO A 319 11.48 7.11 17.51
C PRO A 319 11.09 5.67 17.88
N ARG A 320 11.01 5.40 19.19
CA ARG A 320 10.54 4.12 19.72
C ARG A 320 9.04 3.97 19.45
N TRP A 321 8.54 2.74 19.36
CA TRP A 321 7.12 2.48 19.06
C TRP A 321 6.13 3.11 20.05
N ASP A 322 6.53 3.27 21.30
CA ASP A 322 5.77 3.89 22.39
C ASP A 322 5.65 5.42 22.25
N SER A 323 6.53 6.04 21.45
CA SER A 323 6.43 7.46 21.11
C SER A 323 5.40 7.73 20.01
N TYR A 324 4.82 6.70 19.39
CA TYR A 324 3.79 6.87 18.36
C TYR A 324 2.38 6.81 18.93
N GLU A 325 1.56 7.78 18.57
CA GLU A 325 0.18 7.88 19.01
C GLU A 325 -0.75 8.02 17.81
N ARG A 326 -1.73 7.11 17.70
CA ARG A 326 -2.74 7.20 16.65
C ARG A 326 -3.74 8.29 17.01
N VAL A 327 -3.98 9.21 16.10
CA VAL A 327 -5.07 10.20 16.21
C VAL A 327 -6.31 9.73 15.44
N GLY A 328 -7.48 10.15 15.91
CA GLY A 328 -8.77 9.78 15.31
C GLY A 328 -9.12 10.61 14.07
N SER A 329 -8.59 11.83 13.97
CA SER A 329 -8.84 12.73 12.85
C SER A 329 -7.62 13.54 12.45
N LEU A 330 -7.70 14.19 11.30
CA LEU A 330 -6.61 14.99 10.75
C LEU A 330 -6.52 16.36 11.42
N GLU A 331 -7.64 16.88 11.94
CA GLU A 331 -7.70 18.08 12.79
C GLU A 331 -6.94 17.85 14.10
N GLU A 332 -7.14 16.68 14.73
CA GLU A 332 -6.42 16.30 15.96
C GLU A 332 -4.90 16.21 15.74
N LEU A 333 -4.47 15.78 14.53
CA LEU A 333 -3.06 15.76 14.15
C LEU A 333 -2.46 17.19 14.09
N VAL A 334 -3.25 18.14 13.60
CA VAL A 334 -2.86 19.53 13.38
C VAL A 334 -2.88 20.35 14.67
N GLU A 335 -3.93 20.21 15.48
CA GLU A 335 -4.15 20.95 16.73
C GLU A 335 -3.18 20.52 17.84
N CYS A 336 -2.59 19.32 17.71
CA CYS A 336 -1.59 18.84 18.64
C CYS A 336 -0.37 19.75 18.72
N THR A 337 -0.08 20.24 19.92
CA THR A 337 1.14 20.96 20.27
C THR A 337 2.14 20.12 21.06
N ASP A 338 1.77 18.88 21.45
CA ASP A 338 2.66 17.98 22.19
C ASP A 338 3.78 17.45 21.27
N GLU A 339 4.98 17.98 21.44
CA GLU A 339 6.16 17.59 20.63
C GLU A 339 6.80 16.26 21.09
N GLU A 340 6.38 15.72 22.24
CA GLU A 340 6.96 14.50 22.82
C GLU A 340 6.53 13.22 22.09
N LYS A 341 5.39 13.25 21.39
CA LYS A 341 4.82 12.08 20.69
C LYS A 341 4.67 12.30 19.19
N PHE A 342 5.04 11.28 18.42
CA PHE A 342 4.81 11.18 16.99
C PHE A 342 3.36 10.76 16.72
N ARG A 343 2.51 11.75 16.41
CA ARG A 343 1.13 11.48 16.06
C ARG A 343 0.98 11.02 14.60
N VAL A 344 0.13 10.01 14.40
CA VAL A 344 -0.11 9.40 13.08
C VAL A 344 -1.60 9.26 12.83
N PHE A 345 -2.05 9.71 11.66
CA PHE A 345 -3.42 9.54 11.18
C PHE A 345 -3.46 8.52 10.04
N TYR A 346 -4.34 7.50 10.13
CA TYR A 346 -4.53 6.47 9.10
C TYR A 346 -5.91 5.82 9.12
#